data_AF-D0EL78-F1
#
_entry.id   AF-D0EL78-F1
#
_cell.length_a   1.000
_cell.length_b   1.000
_cell.length_c   1.000
_cell.angle_alpha   90.00
_cell.angle_beta   90.00
_cell.angle_gamma   90.00
#
_symmetry.space_group_name_H-M   'P 1'
#
loop_
_entity.id
_entity.type
_entity.pdbx_description
1 polymer ?
#
loop_
_entity_poly.entity_id
_entity_poly.type
_entity_poly.pdbx_seq_one_letter_code
_entity_poly.pdbx_strand_id
1 'polypeptide(L)'
;RSNPGAIRERLRQIIAQVSGASTTVHRGRGQKLFHEITAPLWERYADKTGIRYALNRTHPLAQRLHEKLDGEGVRHLDLLLEAVSASLPVEMIYSDYSTHPRDVSQMPQVDDVKDRLDDLRRALWGDGPGNADAFRDIVRSTRLFDDHGEIVENYIQGGFA
;
A
#
# COMPACT_ATOMS: atom_id res chain seq x y z
N ARG A 1 -27.71 -19.16 -12.91
CA ARG A 1 -27.28 -19.50 -11.52
C ARG A 1 -25.76 -19.62 -11.54
N SER A 2 -25.06 -18.65 -10.97
CA SER A 2 -23.60 -18.63 -10.89
C SER A 2 -23.14 -19.73 -9.92
N ASN A 3 -22.30 -20.65 -10.39
CA ASN A 3 -21.78 -21.73 -9.55
C ASN A 3 -20.79 -21.15 -8.51
N PRO A 4 -21.01 -21.30 -7.19
CA PRO A 4 -20.14 -20.74 -6.14
C PRO A 4 -18.67 -21.16 -6.26
N GLY A 5 -18.40 -22.32 -6.86
CA GLY A 5 -17.04 -22.79 -7.13
C GLY A 5 -16.30 -21.95 -8.17
N ALA A 6 -17.00 -21.55 -9.25
CA ALA A 6 -16.42 -20.72 -10.31
C ALA A 6 -16.13 -19.28 -9.83
N ILE A 7 -16.95 -18.77 -8.91
CA ILE A 7 -16.74 -17.46 -8.27
C ILE A 7 -15.50 -17.50 -7.36
N ARG A 8 -15.36 -18.54 -6.52
CA ARG A 8 -14.16 -18.71 -5.67
C ARG A 8 -12.88 -18.82 -6.50
N GLU A 9 -12.92 -19.54 -7.61
CA GLU A 9 -11.74 -19.72 -8.45
C GLU A 9 -11.37 -18.45 -9.22
N ARG A 10 -12.35 -17.69 -9.71
CA ARG A 10 -12.10 -16.35 -10.27
C ARG A 10 -11.55 -15.38 -9.23
N LEU A 11 -12.11 -15.36 -8.03
CA LEU A 11 -11.57 -14.56 -6.93
C LEU A 11 -10.14 -14.97 -6.58
N ARG A 12 -9.82 -16.27 -6.57
CA ARG A 12 -8.43 -16.74 -6.39
C ARG A 12 -7.51 -16.26 -7.50
N GLN A 13 -7.94 -16.29 -8.76
CA GLN A 13 -7.13 -15.85 -9.89
C GLN A 13 -6.89 -14.34 -9.85
N ILE A 14 -7.92 -13.54 -9.54
CA ILE A 14 -7.79 -12.09 -9.35
C ILE A 14 -6.89 -11.78 -8.16
N ILE A 15 -7.14 -12.43 -7.01
CA ILE A 15 -6.29 -12.30 -5.84
C ILE A 15 -4.86 -12.69 -6.21
N ALA A 16 -4.61 -13.77 -6.94
CA ALA A 16 -3.26 -14.19 -7.35
C ALA A 16 -2.59 -13.18 -8.30
N GLN A 17 -3.34 -12.52 -9.19
CA GLN A 17 -2.84 -11.42 -10.01
C GLN A 17 -2.53 -10.16 -9.19
N VAL A 18 -3.31 -9.91 -8.13
CA VAL A 18 -3.10 -8.79 -7.19
C VAL A 18 -2.03 -9.13 -6.12
N SER A 19 -1.80 -10.41 -5.83
CA SER A 19 -0.89 -10.92 -4.78
C SER A 19 0.59 -10.74 -5.13
N GLY A 20 0.90 -10.24 -6.33
CA GLY A 20 2.22 -9.70 -6.63
C GLY A 20 2.54 -8.41 -5.87
N ALA A 21 1.54 -7.78 -5.22
CA ALA A 21 1.69 -6.44 -4.70
C ALA A 21 1.29 -6.30 -3.22
N SER A 22 2.33 -6.20 -2.38
CA SER A 22 2.40 -5.38 -1.17
C SER A 22 1.45 -5.68 -0.01
N THR A 23 1.47 -6.92 0.50
CA THR A 23 1.05 -7.18 1.89
C THR A 23 1.99 -8.19 2.54
N THR A 24 2.73 -7.77 3.57
CA THR A 24 3.45 -8.72 4.44
C THR A 24 2.42 -9.40 5.33
N VAL A 25 2.28 -10.72 5.20
CA VAL A 25 1.38 -11.53 6.00
C VAL A 25 2.07 -11.94 7.29
N HIS A 26 1.69 -11.32 8.41
CA HIS A 26 2.10 -11.78 9.74
C HIS A 26 1.23 -12.99 10.14
N ARG A 27 1.66 -14.20 9.79
CA ARG A 27 1.06 -15.45 10.29
C ARG A 27 1.92 -16.02 11.42
N GLY A 28 1.27 -16.40 12.53
CA GLY A 28 1.89 -17.29 13.51
C GLY A 28 2.33 -18.59 12.82
N ARG A 29 3.64 -18.88 12.88
CA ARG A 29 4.34 -20.10 12.40
C ARG A 29 3.72 -20.74 11.13
N GLY A 30 4.11 -20.26 9.95
CA GLY A 30 3.92 -21.03 8.70
C GLY A 30 3.96 -20.20 7.41
N GLN A 31 5.02 -20.45 6.62
CA GLN A 31 5.23 -20.20 5.18
C GLN A 31 5.05 -18.76 4.63
N LYS A 32 6.21 -18.15 4.30
CA LYS A 32 6.34 -16.98 3.41
C LYS A 32 6.02 -17.39 1.96
N LEU A 33 4.94 -16.85 1.42
CA LEU A 33 4.71 -16.71 -0.01
C LEU A 33 4.60 -15.19 -0.23
N PHE A 34 5.14 -14.66 -1.33
CA PHE A 34 5.20 -13.25 -1.75
C PHE A 34 6.50 -12.50 -1.42
N HIS A 35 6.94 -11.67 -2.38
CA HIS A 35 8.11 -10.79 -2.27
C HIS A 35 7.92 -9.86 -1.06
N GLU A 36 8.88 -9.87 -0.14
CA GLU A 36 8.83 -9.01 1.06
C GLU A 36 9.01 -7.55 0.63
N ILE A 37 7.93 -6.77 0.68
CA ILE A 37 8.03 -5.32 0.61
C ILE A 37 8.47 -4.84 2.00
N THR A 38 9.58 -4.11 2.05
CA THR A 38 10.29 -3.73 3.28
C THR A 38 9.42 -2.90 4.23
N ALA A 39 8.42 -2.17 3.72
CA ALA A 39 7.47 -1.40 4.53
C ALA A 39 6.10 -1.24 3.83
N PRO A 40 5.22 -2.25 3.80
CA PRO A 40 3.94 -2.14 3.09
C PRO A 40 3.05 -1.08 3.76
N LEU A 41 2.32 -0.29 2.97
CA LEU A 41 1.42 0.73 3.51
C LEU A 41 0.20 0.13 4.21
N TRP A 42 -0.28 -1.02 3.72
CA TRP A 42 -1.32 -1.84 4.34
C TRP A 42 -0.74 -3.15 4.85
N GLU A 43 -1.15 -3.55 6.05
CA GLU A 43 -0.79 -4.82 6.66
C GLU A 43 -2.01 -5.71 6.83
N ARG A 44 -1.77 -7.01 6.70
CA ARG A 44 -2.78 -8.04 6.93
C ARG A 44 -2.48 -8.79 8.21
N TYR A 45 -3.39 -8.69 9.16
CA TYR A 45 -3.35 -9.44 10.41
C TYR A 45 -4.33 -10.61 10.33
N ALA A 46 -3.88 -11.80 10.71
CA ALA A 46 -4.73 -12.98 10.79
C ALA A 46 -4.44 -13.76 12.06
N ASP A 47 -5.47 -13.87 12.91
CA ASP A 47 -5.41 -14.59 14.17
C ASP A 47 -6.69 -15.42 14.36
N LYS A 48 -6.90 -15.95 15.58
CA LYS A 48 -8.07 -16.80 15.89
C LYS A 48 -9.40 -16.06 15.81
N THR A 49 -9.38 -14.73 15.93
CA THR A 49 -10.58 -13.87 15.92
C THR A 49 -11.00 -13.47 14.51
N GLY A 50 -10.11 -13.61 13.53
CA GLY A 50 -10.41 -13.34 12.13
C GLY A 50 -9.24 -12.75 11.36
N ILE A 51 -9.58 -12.07 10.26
CA ILE A 51 -8.64 -11.35 9.40
C ILE A 51 -9.01 -9.87 9.47
N ARG A 52 -8.03 -9.02 9.70
CA ARG A 52 -8.18 -7.56 9.59
C ARG A 52 -7.05 -6.96 8.76
N TYR A 53 -7.35 -5.83 8.13
CA TYR A 53 -6.38 -5.03 7.40
C TYR A 53 -6.23 -3.70 8.12
N ALA A 54 -5.00 -3.21 8.26
CA ALA A 54 -4.76 -1.92 8.88
C ALA A 54 -3.60 -1.18 8.19
N LEU A 55 -3.66 0.15 8.24
CA LEU A 55 -2.56 1.00 7.80
C LEU A 55 -1.34 0.82 8.72
N ASN A 56 -0.17 0.67 8.11
CA ASN A 56 1.09 0.51 8.82
C ASN A 56 1.54 1.83 9.46
N ARG A 57 1.37 1.95 10.78
CA ARG A 57 1.77 3.16 11.55
C ARG A 57 3.29 3.37 11.59
N THR A 58 4.07 2.32 11.32
CA THR A 58 5.53 2.39 11.22
C THR A 58 6.04 2.62 9.81
N HIS A 59 5.13 2.82 8.83
CA HIS A 59 5.52 3.19 7.49
C HIS A 59 6.33 4.50 7.51
N PRO A 60 7.43 4.64 6.72
CA PRO A 60 8.27 5.84 6.74
C PRO A 60 7.49 7.15 6.55
N LEU A 61 6.48 7.18 5.67
CA LEU A 61 5.63 8.36 5.51
C LEU A 61 4.81 8.71 6.76
N ALA A 62 4.28 7.69 7.45
CA ALA A 62 3.55 7.92 8.70
C ALA A 62 4.52 8.45 9.76
N GLN A 63 5.68 7.80 9.95
CA GLN A 63 6.67 8.23 10.93
C GLN A 63 7.15 9.66 10.69
N ARG A 64 7.42 10.04 9.44
CA ARG A 64 7.82 11.42 9.10
C ARG A 64 6.74 12.44 9.40
N LEU A 65 5.47 12.09 9.24
CA LEU A 65 4.37 12.97 9.63
C LEU A 65 4.26 13.05 11.16
N HIS A 66 4.38 11.93 11.88
CA HIS A 66 4.41 11.90 13.35
C HIS A 66 5.51 12.83 13.91
N GLU A 67 6.71 12.79 13.33
CA GLU A 67 7.84 13.65 13.74
C GLU A 67 7.57 15.16 13.58
N LYS A 68 6.63 15.53 12.70
CA LYS A 68 6.27 16.93 12.41
C LYS A 68 5.08 17.44 13.22
N LEU A 69 4.34 16.55 13.87
CA LEU A 69 3.15 16.88 14.63
C LEU A 69 3.48 16.99 16.12
N ASP A 70 2.72 17.83 16.83
CA ASP A 70 2.74 17.84 18.29
C ASP A 70 1.96 16.65 18.86
N GLY A 71 1.94 16.52 20.19
CA GLY A 71 1.29 15.38 20.86
C GLY A 71 -0.21 15.28 20.59
N GLU A 72 -0.90 16.38 20.31
CA GLU A 72 -2.32 16.36 19.95
C GLU A 72 -2.50 15.96 18.48
N GLY A 73 -1.70 16.52 17.56
CA GLY A 73 -1.69 16.14 16.15
C GLY A 73 -1.39 14.65 15.94
N VAL A 74 -0.45 14.09 16.70
CA VAL A 74 -0.16 12.65 16.67
C VAL A 74 -1.39 11.83 17.06
N ARG A 75 -2.12 12.20 18.13
CA ARG A 75 -3.35 11.50 18.53
C ARG A 75 -4.42 11.56 17.46
N HIS A 76 -4.58 12.71 16.79
CA HIS A 76 -5.52 12.86 15.69
C HIS A 76 -5.15 12.02 14.47
N LEU A 77 -3.86 11.98 14.12
CA LEU A 77 -3.37 11.14 13.03
C LEU A 77 -3.59 9.65 13.32
N ASP A 78 -3.23 9.19 14.51
CA ASP A 78 -3.43 7.79 14.92
C ASP A 78 -4.91 7.40 14.86
N LEU A 79 -5.79 8.27 15.36
CA LEU A 79 -7.24 8.07 15.30
C LEU A 79 -7.74 8.00 13.86
N LEU A 80 -7.25 8.86 12.97
CA LEU A 80 -7.62 8.86 11.56
C LEU A 80 -7.19 7.55 10.87
N LEU A 81 -5.92 7.12 11.05
CA LEU A 81 -5.41 5.88 10.46
C LEU A 81 -6.19 4.66 10.96
N GLU A 82 -6.57 4.66 12.24
CA GLU A 82 -7.42 3.62 12.83
C GLU A 82 -8.84 3.62 12.24
N ALA A 83 -9.46 4.80 12.17
CA ALA A 83 -10.81 4.96 11.63
C ALA A 83 -10.88 4.51 10.17
N VAL A 84 -9.92 4.93 9.33
CA VAL A 84 -9.82 4.51 7.92
C VAL A 84 -9.66 2.99 7.79
N SER A 85 -8.85 2.39 8.66
CA SER A 85 -8.66 0.93 8.67
C SER A 85 -9.94 0.19 9.07
N ALA A 86 -10.62 0.67 10.12
CA ALA A 86 -11.86 0.08 10.62
C ALA A 86 -13.05 0.27 9.66
N SER A 87 -13.06 1.35 8.89
CA SER A 87 -14.11 1.67 7.92
C SER A 87 -13.86 1.10 6.52
N LEU A 88 -12.88 0.20 6.34
CA LEU A 88 -12.60 -0.39 5.03
C LEU A 88 -13.87 -1.08 4.49
N PRO A 89 -14.37 -0.72 3.30
CA PRO A 89 -15.66 -1.18 2.79
C PRO A 89 -15.57 -2.58 2.16
N VAL A 90 -15.25 -3.59 2.97
CA VAL A 90 -14.97 -4.96 2.52
C VAL A 90 -16.13 -5.56 1.70
N GLU A 91 -17.37 -5.34 2.13
CA GLU A 91 -18.55 -5.87 1.43
C GLU A 91 -18.75 -5.25 0.05
N MET A 92 -18.54 -3.93 -0.09
CA MET A 92 -18.64 -3.24 -1.37
C MET A 92 -17.51 -3.68 -2.32
N ILE A 93 -16.27 -3.73 -1.83
CA ILE A 93 -15.13 -4.24 -2.59
C ILE A 93 -15.40 -5.66 -3.09
N TYR A 94 -15.91 -6.55 -2.22
CA TYR A 94 -16.29 -7.91 -2.61
C TYR A 94 -17.39 -7.92 -3.67
N SER A 95 -18.43 -7.09 -3.51
CA SER A 95 -19.52 -6.96 -4.47
C SER A 95 -19.01 -6.56 -5.85
N ASP A 96 -18.19 -5.51 -5.93
CA ASP A 96 -17.65 -4.99 -7.19
C ASP A 96 -16.74 -6.01 -7.88
N TYR A 97 -15.82 -6.65 -7.14
CA TYR A 97 -15.00 -7.72 -7.70
C TYR A 97 -15.80 -8.95 -8.13
N SER A 98 -16.92 -9.25 -7.47
CA SER A 98 -17.75 -10.40 -7.84
C SER A 98 -18.59 -10.16 -9.10
N THR A 99 -18.89 -8.90 -9.41
CA THR A 99 -19.79 -8.50 -10.50
C THR A 99 -19.02 -7.97 -11.71
N HIS A 100 -18.11 -7.01 -11.52
CA HIS A 100 -17.39 -6.30 -12.57
C HIS A 100 -15.89 -6.21 -12.26
N PRO A 101 -15.18 -7.34 -12.12
CA PRO A 101 -13.79 -7.36 -11.66
C PRO A 101 -12.81 -6.59 -12.54
N ARG A 102 -13.12 -6.39 -13.84
CA ARG A 102 -12.27 -5.64 -14.77
C ARG A 102 -12.40 -4.13 -14.61
N ASP A 103 -13.49 -3.68 -14.00
CA ASP A 103 -13.79 -2.26 -13.84
C ASP A 103 -13.23 -1.73 -12.50
N VAL A 104 -12.84 -2.64 -11.59
CA VAL A 104 -12.22 -2.29 -10.32
C VAL A 104 -10.74 -1.97 -10.53
N SER A 105 -10.41 -0.69 -10.55
CA SER A 105 -9.04 -0.18 -10.47
C SER A 105 -8.83 0.61 -9.18
N GLN A 106 -7.74 0.32 -8.47
CA GLN A 106 -7.28 1.10 -7.31
C GLN A 106 -6.19 2.09 -7.68
N MET A 107 -5.77 2.12 -8.95
CA MET A 107 -4.67 2.94 -9.41
C MET A 107 -5.18 4.37 -9.60
N PRO A 108 -4.70 5.34 -8.81
CA PRO A 108 -5.06 6.72 -9.03
C PRO A 108 -4.51 7.17 -10.38
N GLN A 109 -5.26 8.01 -11.10
CA GLN A 109 -4.66 8.78 -12.17
C GLN A 109 -3.68 9.77 -11.52
N VAL A 110 -2.40 9.60 -11.80
CA VAL A 110 -1.35 10.49 -11.31
C VAL A 110 -0.96 11.44 -12.43
N ASP A 111 -1.55 12.63 -12.40
CA ASP A 111 -1.04 13.74 -13.19
C ASP A 111 0.31 14.20 -12.61
N ASP A 112 1.20 14.68 -13.48
CA ASP A 112 2.54 15.21 -13.12
C ASP A 112 3.34 14.29 -12.17
N VAL A 113 3.57 13.04 -12.61
CA VAL A 113 4.29 11.98 -11.86
C VAL A 113 5.58 12.46 -11.21
N LYS A 114 6.36 13.32 -11.88
CA LYS A 114 7.63 13.84 -11.35
C LYS A 114 7.42 14.72 -10.12
N ASP A 115 6.45 15.63 -10.14
CA ASP A 115 6.14 16.52 -9.01
C ASP A 115 5.69 15.71 -7.80
N ARG A 116 4.94 14.62 -8.02
CA ARG A 116 4.55 13.69 -6.95
C ARG A 116 5.71 12.90 -6.38
N LEU A 117 6.69 12.53 -7.20
CA LEU A 117 7.93 11.92 -6.73
C LEU A 117 8.77 12.91 -5.91
N ASP A 118 8.80 14.19 -6.31
CA ASP A 118 9.44 15.26 -5.54
C ASP A 118 8.76 15.49 -4.19
N ASP A 119 7.42 15.53 -4.16
CA ASP A 119 6.65 15.61 -2.92
C ASP A 119 6.94 14.42 -2.00
N LEU A 120 6.98 13.21 -2.55
CA LEU A 120 7.30 12.01 -1.79
C LEU A 120 8.73 12.06 -1.21
N ARG A 121 9.71 12.44 -2.03
CA ARG A 121 11.10 12.60 -1.59
C ARG A 121 11.21 13.64 -0.47
N ARG A 122 10.57 14.79 -0.63
CA ARG A 122 10.56 15.87 0.36
C ARG A 122 9.84 15.45 1.64
N ALA A 123 8.78 14.64 1.55
CA ALA A 123 8.13 14.08 2.72
C ALA A 123 9.06 13.14 3.51
N LEU A 124 9.92 12.38 2.82
CA LEU A 124 10.81 11.39 3.42
C LEU A 124 12.12 11.97 3.97
N TRP A 125 12.71 12.97 3.31
CA TRP A 125 14.03 13.51 3.68
C TRP A 125 14.11 15.03 3.77
N GLY A 126 13.05 15.77 3.46
CA GLY A 126 13.12 17.23 3.32
C GLY A 126 14.15 17.62 2.26
N ASP A 127 15.11 18.46 2.64
CA ASP A 127 16.23 18.90 1.78
C ASP A 127 17.47 17.99 1.87
N GLY A 128 17.37 16.89 2.62
CA GLY A 128 18.47 15.93 2.78
C GLY A 128 18.78 15.15 1.50
N PRO A 129 19.97 14.51 1.44
CA PRO A 129 20.44 13.81 0.24
C PRO A 129 19.55 12.62 -0.16
N GLY A 130 18.82 12.03 0.80
CA GLY A 130 17.96 10.86 0.60
C GLY A 130 18.74 9.58 0.32
N ASN A 131 18.04 8.51 -0.07
CA ASN A 131 18.64 7.23 -0.41
C ASN A 131 17.83 6.55 -1.53
N ALA A 132 18.49 6.26 -2.66
CA ALA A 132 17.86 5.72 -3.86
C ALA A 132 17.13 4.38 -3.61
N ASP A 133 17.77 3.46 -2.89
CA ASP A 133 17.21 2.13 -2.65
C ASP A 133 16.04 2.20 -1.68
N ALA A 134 16.17 2.98 -0.60
CA ALA A 134 15.07 3.22 0.32
C ALA A 134 13.90 3.94 -0.36
N PHE A 135 14.18 4.88 -1.27
CA PHE A 135 13.13 5.55 -2.04
C PHE A 135 12.40 4.58 -2.95
N ARG A 136 13.13 3.70 -3.65
CA ARG A 136 12.55 2.66 -4.50
C ARG A 136 11.64 1.74 -3.70
N ASP A 137 12.08 1.30 -2.52
CA ASP A 137 11.28 0.45 -1.65
C ASP A 137 9.99 1.14 -1.19
N ILE A 138 10.06 2.43 -0.83
CA ILE A 138 8.89 3.20 -0.39
C ILE A 138 7.95 3.51 -1.56
N VAL A 139 8.47 3.86 -2.73
CA VAL A 139 7.64 4.05 -3.94
C VAL A 139 6.82 2.79 -4.21
N ARG A 140 7.47 1.62 -4.19
CA ARG A 140 6.81 0.31 -4.38
C ARG A 140 5.80 -0.01 -3.28
N SER A 141 6.06 0.38 -2.03
CA SER A 141 5.15 0.09 -0.94
C SER A 141 3.86 0.90 -0.96
N THR A 142 3.90 2.12 -1.53
CA THR A 142 2.72 2.99 -1.67
C THR A 142 1.82 2.61 -2.84
N ARG A 143 2.37 1.95 -3.88
CA ARG A 143 1.69 1.58 -5.14
C ARG A 143 1.16 2.74 -5.98
N LEU A 144 1.44 3.98 -5.58
CA LEU A 144 0.95 5.19 -6.27
C LEU A 144 1.49 5.30 -7.70
N PHE A 145 2.61 4.64 -8.01
CA PHE A 145 3.35 4.80 -9.24
C PHE A 145 3.54 3.48 -10.01
N ASP A 146 2.73 2.45 -9.72
CA ASP A 146 2.90 1.10 -10.30
C ASP A 146 2.89 1.12 -11.84
N ASP A 147 2.10 1.99 -12.48
CA ASP A 147 2.03 2.14 -13.96
C ASP A 147 3.11 3.08 -14.53
N HIS A 148 3.97 3.67 -13.69
CA HIS A 148 4.95 4.67 -14.08
C HIS A 148 6.39 4.24 -13.79
N GLY A 149 6.67 2.94 -13.79
CA GLY A 149 7.97 2.37 -13.41
C GLY A 149 9.17 2.96 -14.14
N GLU A 150 9.07 3.23 -15.45
CA GLU A 150 10.15 3.86 -16.22
C GLU A 150 10.45 5.28 -15.74
N ILE A 151 9.42 6.08 -15.46
CA ILE A 151 9.57 7.45 -14.95
C ILE A 151 10.21 7.43 -13.55
N VAL A 152 9.78 6.48 -12.70
CA VAL A 152 10.34 6.29 -11.35
C VAL A 152 11.84 5.96 -11.42
N GLU A 153 12.26 5.00 -12.25
CA GLU A 153 13.67 4.63 -12.34
C GLU A 153 14.53 5.75 -12.93
N ASN A 154 14.03 6.47 -13.95
CA ASN A 154 14.70 7.65 -14.49
C ASN A 154 14.85 8.77 -13.43
N TYR A 155 13.82 8.99 -12.60
CA TYR A 155 13.86 9.94 -11.49
C TYR A 155 14.95 9.54 -10.47
N ILE A 156 15.01 8.26 -10.11
CA ILE A 156 15.99 7.76 -9.13
C ILE A 156 17.42 7.92 -9.64
N GLN A 157 17.68 7.57 -10.91
CA GLN A 157 19.01 7.67 -11.51
C GLN A 157 19.51 9.13 -11.59
N GLY A 158 18.63 10.09 -11.81
CA GLY A 158 18.99 11.51 -11.90
C GLY A 158 19.01 12.27 -10.58
N GLY A 159 18.26 11.82 -9.57
CA GLY A 159 17.98 12.60 -8.35
C GLY A 159 18.79 12.25 -7.11
N PHE A 160 19.44 11.08 -7.08
CA PHE A 160 20.18 10.53 -5.92
C PHE A 160 21.65 10.19 -6.23
N ALA A 161 22.21 10.75 -7.31
CA ALA A 161 23.62 10.62 -7.66
C ALA A 161 24.56 11.39 -6.73
#